data_AF-A0A970N291-F1
#
_entry.id   AF-A0A970N291-F1
#
_cell.length_a   1.000
_cell.length_b   1.000
_cell.length_c   1.000
_cell.angle_alpha   90.00
_cell.angle_beta   90.00
_cell.angle_gamma   90.00
#
_symmetry.space_group_name_H-M   'P 1'
#
loop_
_entity.id
_entity.type
_entity.pdbx_description
1 polymer ?
#
loop_
_entity_poly.entity_id
_entity_poly.type
_entity_poly.pdbx_seq_one_letter_code
_entity_poly.pdbx_strand_id
1 'polypeptide(L)' 'MKRVIIIGGGPIGLYLAKKLEENNLSYLLLEASEILGGQLSM' A
#
# COMPACT_ATOMS: atom_id res chain seq x y z
N MET A 1 -12.32 -0.01 15.79
CA MET A 1 -11.79 0.41 14.48
C MET A 1 -10.45 -0.27 14.26
N LYS A 2 -10.27 -1.06 13.18
CA LYS A 2 -8.99 -1.73 12.90
C LYS A 2 -8.08 -0.74 12.15
N ARG A 3 -6.83 -0.60 12.60
CA ARG A 3 -5.81 0.23 11.95
C ARG A 3 -4.88 -0.69 11.17
N VAL A 4 -4.76 -0.46 9.87
CA VAL A 4 -3.90 -1.27 8.99
C VAL A 4 -2.66 -0.46 8.63
N ILE A 5 -1.49 -1.09 8.76
CA ILE A 5 -0.23 -0.56 8.24
C ILE A 5 0.24 -1.53 7.15
N ILE A 6 0.51 -1.00 5.97
CA ILE A 6 1.05 -1.73 4.83
C ILE A 6 2.53 -1.35 4.70
N ILE A 7 3.41 -2.33 4.75
CA ILE A 7 4.86 -2.14 4.56
C ILE A 7 5.23 -2.67 3.17
N GLY A 8 5.71 -1.77 2.31
CA GLY A 8 6.03 -2.01 0.91
C GLY A 8 4.93 -1.50 -0.04
N GLY A 9 5.28 -0.55 -0.88
CA GLY A 9 4.51 0.03 -1.99
C GLY A 9 4.70 -0.72 -3.32
N GLY A 10 5.03 -2.02 -3.27
CA GLY A 10 5.03 -2.90 -4.44
C GLY A 10 3.61 -3.28 -4.90
N PRO A 11 3.47 -4.13 -5.93
CA PRO A 11 2.17 -4.41 -6.56
C PRO A 11 1.11 -4.91 -5.59
N ILE A 12 1.49 -5.82 -4.67
CA ILE A 12 0.59 -6.36 -3.66
C ILE A 12 0.21 -5.30 -2.61
N GLY A 13 1.16 -4.47 -2.17
CA GLY A 13 0.90 -3.42 -1.20
C GLY A 13 -0.07 -2.37 -1.73
N LEU A 14 0.13 -1.94 -2.98
CA LEU A 14 -0.77 -1.01 -3.67
C LEU A 14 -2.14 -1.63 -3.95
N TYR A 15 -2.18 -2.91 -4.34
CA TYR A 15 -3.45 -3.62 -4.51
C TYR A 15 -4.26 -3.66 -3.20
N LEU A 16 -3.61 -3.98 -2.09
CA LEU A 16 -4.26 -3.99 -0.77
C LEU A 16 -4.72 -2.59 -0.36
N ALA A 17 -3.87 -1.59 -0.54
CA ALA A 17 -4.21 -0.18 -0.29
C ALA A 17 -5.50 0.21 -1.04
N LYS A 18 -5.56 -0.12 -2.34
CA LYS A 18 -6.74 0.13 -3.17
C LYS A 18 -7.98 -0.60 -2.65
N LYS A 19 -7.84 -1.86 -2.25
CA LYS A 19 -8.94 -2.64 -1.68
C LYS A 19 -9.45 -2.05 -0.36
N LEU A 20 -8.57 -1.55 0.49
CA LEU A 20 -8.97 -0.90 1.74
C LEU A 20 -9.69 0.43 1.49
N GLU A 21 -9.21 1.24 0.54
CA GLU A 21 -9.90 2.43 0.03
C GLU A 21 -11.32 2.11 -0.44
N GLU A 22 -11.49 1.10 -1.30
CA GLU A 22 -12.80 0.67 -1.82
C GLU A 22 -13.77 0.23 -0.71
N ASN A 23 -13.25 -0.25 0.42
CA ASN A 23 -14.02 -0.68 1.58
C ASN A 23 -14.17 0.41 2.65
N ASN A 24 -13.76 1.66 2.37
CA ASN A 24 -13.76 2.79 3.32
C ASN A 24 -12.99 2.48 4.61
N LEU A 25 -11.90 1.72 4.51
CA LEU A 25 -11.02 1.36 5.62
C LEU A 25 -9.74 2.21 5.58
N SER A 26 -9.44 2.89 6.69
CA SER A 26 -8.21 3.68 6.81
C SER A 26 -6.97 2.80 6.92
N TYR A 27 -5.88 3.23 6.27
CA TYR A 27 -4.56 2.60 6.36
C TYR A 27 -3.44 3.63 6.29
N LEU A 28 -2.23 3.18 6.64
CA LEU A 28 -0.97 3.86 6.39
C LEU A 28 -0.09 2.96 5.50
N LEU A 29 0.36 3.47 4.37
CA LEU A 29 1.32 2.78 3.49
C LEU A 29 2.71 3.38 3.72
N LEU A 30 3.70 2.52 3.96
CA LEU A 30 5.11 2.90 4.09
C LEU A 30 5.90 2.18 3.00
N GLU A 31 6.60 2.93 2.15
CA GLU A 31 7.55 2.44 1.16
C GLU A 31 8.94 3.01 1.50
N ALA A 32 9.98 2.19 1.34
CA ALA A 32 11.35 2.59 1.63
C ALA A 32 11.96 3.45 0.49
N SER A 33 11.46 3.28 -0.73
CA SER A 33 11.83 4.04 -1.91
C SER A 33 10.99 5.31 -2.09
N GLU A 34 11.54 6.28 -2.83
CA GLU A 34 10.81 7.46 -3.31
C GLU A 34 9.78 7.11 -4.41
N ILE A 35 9.93 5.94 -5.04
CA ILE A 35 9.09 5.50 -6.16
C ILE A 35 8.32 4.23 -5.76
N LEU A 36 7.00 4.26 -5.98
CA LEU A 36 6.11 3.11 -5.81
C LEU A 36 6.26 2.10 -6.95
N GLY A 37 5.83 0.86 -6.72
CA GLY A 37 5.83 -0.21 -7.73
C GLY A 37 6.82 -1.35 -7.43
N GLY A 38 7.73 -1.17 -6.47
CA GLY A 38 8.68 -2.19 -6.07
C GLY A 38 9.52 -2.69 -7.24
N GLN A 39 9.42 -3.98 -7.58
CA GLN A 39 10.17 -4.57 -8.69
C GLN A 39 9.68 -4.13 -10.09
N LEU A 40 8.55 -3.41 -10.17
CA LEU A 40 8.03 -2.86 -11.42
C LEU A 40 8.55 -1.45 -11.72
N SER A 41 9.24 -0.81 -10.76
CA SER A 41 9.73 0.57 -10.84
C SER A 41 11.04 0.73 -11.63
N MET A 42 11.33 -0.19 -12.56
CA MET A 42 12.57 -0.21 -13.35
C MET A 42 12.74 1.03 -14.22
#